data_AF-A0A7S4UMT9-F1
#
_entry.id   AF-A0A7S4UMT9-F1
#
_cell.length_a   1.000
_cell.length_b   1.000
_cell.length_c   1.000
_cell.angle_alpha   90.00
_cell.angle_beta   90.00
_cell.angle_gamma   90.00
#
_symmetry.space_group_name_H-M   'P 1'
#
loop_
_entity.id
_entity.type
_entity.pdbx_description
1 polymer ?
#
loop_
_entity_poly.entity_id
_entity_poly.type
_entity_poly.pdbx_seq_one_letter_code
_entity_poly.pdbx_strand_id
1 'polypeptide(L)'
;EKCGRWQLAVALLASMDALRAPPDVVSCCAAISACEKCGQWQFALALLCSMPALRLARDAVGCNAAISACEGGGRWQSALALLGSMPGLRVPPDIVGCNAAISSCEKQGHWRAALVLFGSTSGVGIAADFISCNAAISACQKGFQWRHSLALFGSMPRRGLSPTINSCSAAISACERHWQWRAALELLVSMPNMRVAPDVIGCNAAIGTCEKGGQWRHALS
;
A
#
# COMPACT_ATOMS: atom_id res chain seq x y z
N GLU A 1 -18.13 17.22 -6.62
CA GLU A 1 -18.87 16.50 -7.68
C GLU A 1 -18.43 15.06 -8.00
N LYS A 2 -17.34 14.51 -7.42
CA LYS A 2 -16.89 13.13 -7.76
C LYS A 2 -17.71 11.99 -7.12
N CYS A 3 -18.51 12.25 -6.09
CA CYS A 3 -19.22 11.20 -5.32
C CYS A 3 -20.48 10.62 -5.98
N GLY A 4 -21.03 11.22 -7.06
CA GLY A 4 -22.25 10.70 -7.71
C GLY A 4 -22.01 9.64 -8.79
N ARG A 5 -20.76 9.52 -9.29
CA ARG A 5 -20.47 8.68 -10.46
C ARG A 5 -20.56 7.17 -10.18
N TRP A 6 -20.26 6.73 -8.95
CA TRP A 6 -20.37 5.31 -8.59
C TRP A 6 -21.83 4.87 -8.45
N GLN A 7 -22.71 5.72 -7.91
CA GLN A 7 -24.14 5.43 -7.80
C GLN A 7 -24.77 5.27 -9.17
N LEU A 8 -24.42 6.17 -10.11
CA LEU A 8 -24.83 6.07 -11.50
C LEU A 8 -24.27 4.81 -12.17
N ALA A 9 -23.01 4.46 -11.95
CA ALA A 9 -22.42 3.25 -12.51
C ALA A 9 -23.12 1.98 -12.00
N VAL A 10 -23.40 1.90 -10.70
CA VAL A 10 -24.13 0.76 -10.11
C VAL A 10 -25.60 0.73 -10.56
N ALA A 11 -26.27 1.89 -10.61
CA ALA A 11 -27.65 1.98 -11.08
C ALA A 11 -27.77 1.61 -12.57
N LEU A 12 -26.82 2.03 -13.39
CA LEU A 12 -26.76 1.65 -14.81
C LEU A 12 -26.53 0.15 -14.95
N LEU A 13 -25.66 -0.44 -14.12
CA LEU A 13 -25.43 -1.88 -14.13
C LEU A 13 -26.66 -2.67 -13.67
N ALA A 14 -27.47 -2.12 -12.76
CA ALA A 14 -28.75 -2.72 -12.36
C ALA A 14 -29.86 -2.56 -13.42
N SER A 15 -29.80 -1.51 -14.25
CA SER A 15 -30.79 -1.26 -15.31
C SER A 15 -30.45 -1.93 -16.65
N MET A 16 -29.26 -2.51 -16.79
CA MET A 16 -28.79 -3.22 -17.98
C MET A 16 -29.70 -4.39 -18.38
N ASP A 17 -30.23 -5.14 -17.41
CA ASP A 17 -31.21 -6.21 -17.67
C ASP A 17 -32.52 -5.67 -18.26
N ALA A 18 -32.99 -4.51 -17.78
CA ALA A 18 -34.17 -3.84 -18.29
C ALA A 18 -33.96 -3.26 -19.70
N LEU A 19 -32.71 -2.93 -20.05
CA LEU A 19 -32.30 -2.44 -21.38
C LEU A 19 -32.00 -3.58 -22.38
N ARG A 20 -32.24 -4.85 -22.00
CA ARG A 20 -31.93 -6.04 -22.81
C ARG A 20 -30.44 -6.17 -23.20
N ALA A 21 -29.55 -5.56 -22.42
CA ALA A 21 -28.11 -5.61 -22.61
C ALA A 21 -27.48 -6.17 -21.32
N PRO A 22 -27.22 -7.48 -21.20
CA PRO A 22 -26.74 -8.07 -19.96
C PRO A 22 -25.37 -7.48 -19.57
N PRO A 23 -25.09 -7.29 -18.27
CA PRO A 23 -23.80 -6.81 -17.81
C PRO A 23 -22.70 -7.78 -18.22
N ASP A 24 -21.60 -7.23 -18.73
CA ASP A 24 -20.38 -7.97 -19.08
C ASP A 24 -19.25 -7.68 -18.08
N VAL A 25 -18.13 -8.37 -18.25
CA VAL A 25 -16.94 -8.22 -17.39
C VAL A 25 -16.47 -6.76 -17.35
N VAL A 26 -16.49 -6.07 -18.49
CA VAL A 26 -16.03 -4.68 -18.62
C VAL A 26 -16.93 -3.74 -17.82
N SER A 27 -18.25 -3.89 -17.93
CA SER A 27 -19.24 -3.09 -17.20
C SER A 27 -19.08 -3.27 -15.69
N CYS A 28 -18.92 -4.52 -15.22
CA CYS A 28 -18.65 -4.81 -13.82
C CYS A 28 -17.33 -4.19 -13.35
N CYS A 29 -16.24 -4.35 -14.10
CA CYS A 29 -14.94 -3.78 -13.73
C CYS A 29 -14.95 -2.24 -13.70
N ALA A 30 -15.67 -1.61 -14.62
CA ALA A 30 -15.85 -0.16 -14.64
C ALA A 30 -16.61 0.33 -13.39
N ALA A 31 -17.67 -0.37 -12.99
CA ALA A 31 -18.41 -0.05 -11.77
C ALA A 31 -17.59 -0.30 -10.50
N ILE A 32 -16.81 -1.39 -10.42
CA ILE A 32 -15.87 -1.65 -9.31
C ILE A 32 -14.83 -0.52 -9.22
N SER A 33 -14.27 -0.11 -10.36
CA SER A 33 -13.29 1.00 -10.43
C SER A 33 -13.92 2.36 -10.05
N ALA A 34 -15.20 2.57 -10.35
CA ALA A 34 -15.93 3.75 -9.89
C ALA A 34 -16.14 3.71 -8.37
N CYS A 35 -16.48 2.55 -7.81
CA CYS A 35 -16.60 2.34 -6.36
C CYS A 35 -15.27 2.57 -5.64
N GLU A 36 -14.16 2.05 -6.18
CA GLU A 36 -12.79 2.29 -5.69
C GLU A 36 -12.51 3.79 -5.53
N LYS A 37 -12.70 4.57 -6.61
CA LYS A 37 -12.44 6.02 -6.63
C LYS A 37 -13.32 6.82 -5.65
N CYS A 38 -14.43 6.24 -5.19
CA CYS A 38 -15.34 6.85 -4.22
C CYS A 38 -15.23 6.24 -2.82
N GLY A 39 -14.25 5.37 -2.57
CA GLY A 39 -14.04 4.72 -1.27
C GLY A 39 -15.13 3.71 -0.89
N GLN A 40 -15.96 3.29 -1.84
CA GLN A 40 -17.10 2.41 -1.63
C GLN A 40 -16.70 0.93 -1.69
N TRP A 41 -15.84 0.52 -0.75
CA TRP A 41 -15.26 -0.83 -0.71
C TRP A 41 -16.31 -1.95 -0.57
N GLN A 42 -17.43 -1.68 0.13
CA GLN A 42 -18.52 -2.65 0.29
C GLN A 42 -19.15 -3.02 -1.05
N PHE A 43 -19.47 -2.00 -1.85
CA PHE A 43 -20.07 -2.18 -3.17
C PHE A 43 -19.07 -2.79 -4.16
N ALA A 44 -17.80 -2.38 -4.11
CA ALA A 44 -16.74 -2.98 -4.94
C ALA A 44 -16.60 -4.49 -4.69
N LEU A 45 -16.55 -4.92 -3.42
CA LEU A 45 -16.48 -6.34 -3.06
C LEU A 45 -17.77 -7.08 -3.39
N ALA A 46 -18.94 -6.50 -3.10
CA ALA A 46 -20.23 -7.13 -3.38
C ALA A 46 -20.40 -7.39 -4.88
N LEU A 47 -20.02 -6.42 -5.72
CA LEU A 47 -20.09 -6.55 -7.17
C LEU A 47 -19.10 -7.59 -7.70
N LEU A 48 -17.87 -7.62 -7.19
CA LEU A 48 -16.91 -8.68 -7.54
C LEU A 48 -17.42 -10.07 -7.11
N CYS A 49 -18.06 -10.15 -5.94
CA CYS A 49 -18.67 -11.37 -5.43
C CYS A 49 -19.86 -11.86 -6.26
N SER A 50 -20.63 -10.96 -6.87
CA SER A 50 -21.80 -11.32 -7.70
C SER A 50 -21.46 -11.74 -9.13
N MET A 51 -20.26 -11.40 -9.66
CA MET A 51 -19.86 -11.75 -11.03
C MET A 51 -20.04 -13.24 -11.40
N PRO A 52 -19.67 -14.24 -10.56
CA PRO A 52 -19.90 -15.65 -10.90
C PRO A 52 -21.38 -16.03 -10.97
N ALA A 53 -22.25 -15.39 -10.18
CA ALA A 53 -23.70 -15.62 -10.27
C ALA A 53 -24.27 -15.12 -11.61
N LEU A 54 -23.63 -14.11 -12.20
CA LEU A 54 -23.90 -13.60 -13.55
C LEU A 54 -23.17 -14.40 -14.65
N ARG A 55 -22.50 -15.52 -14.31
CA ARG A 55 -21.64 -16.31 -15.21
C ARG A 55 -20.48 -15.52 -15.83
N LEU A 56 -20.03 -14.45 -15.16
CA LEU A 56 -18.91 -13.63 -15.57
C LEU A 56 -17.62 -14.09 -14.87
N ALA A 57 -16.53 -14.19 -15.64
CA ALA A 57 -15.21 -14.44 -15.10
C ALA A 57 -14.67 -13.17 -14.43
N ARG A 58 -14.07 -13.32 -13.25
CA ARG A 58 -13.28 -12.26 -12.62
C ARG A 58 -11.95 -12.15 -13.35
N ASP A 59 -11.49 -10.93 -13.58
CA ASP A 59 -10.18 -10.65 -14.16
C ASP A 59 -9.28 -9.94 -13.14
N ALA A 60 -8.02 -9.69 -13.53
CA ALA A 60 -7.06 -9.00 -12.70
C ALA A 60 -7.49 -7.55 -12.40
N VAL A 61 -8.13 -6.87 -13.37
CA VAL A 61 -8.56 -5.47 -13.24
C VAL A 61 -9.61 -5.33 -12.14
N GLY A 62 -10.66 -6.15 -12.17
CA GLY A 62 -11.71 -6.14 -11.16
C GLY A 62 -11.21 -6.55 -9.78
N CYS A 63 -10.32 -7.56 -9.70
CA CYS A 63 -9.71 -7.96 -8.43
C CYS A 63 -8.84 -6.84 -7.84
N ASN A 64 -7.96 -6.24 -8.64
CA ASN A 64 -7.09 -5.16 -8.19
C ASN A 64 -7.88 -3.92 -7.77
N ALA A 65 -8.90 -3.52 -8.55
CA ALA A 65 -9.76 -2.38 -8.19
C ALA A 65 -10.49 -2.62 -6.86
N ALA A 66 -10.95 -3.86 -6.60
CA ALA A 66 -11.56 -4.21 -5.32
C ALA A 66 -10.55 -4.23 -4.16
N ILE A 67 -9.31 -4.68 -4.37
CA ILE A 67 -8.22 -4.61 -3.38
C ILE A 67 -7.89 -3.14 -3.08
N SER A 68 -7.76 -2.28 -4.09
CA SER A 68 -7.54 -0.83 -3.93
C SER A 68 -8.70 -0.15 -3.22
N ALA A 69 -9.94 -0.57 -3.48
CA ALA A 69 -11.10 -0.09 -2.73
C ALA A 69 -10.98 -0.47 -1.24
N CYS A 70 -10.55 -1.70 -0.94
CA CYS A 70 -10.28 -2.14 0.44
C CYS A 70 -9.16 -1.33 1.11
N GLU A 71 -8.13 -0.92 0.37
CA GLU A 71 -7.09 -0.01 0.84
C GLU A 71 -7.67 1.34 1.29
N GLY A 72 -8.54 1.96 0.48
CA GLY A 72 -9.25 3.19 0.82
C GLY A 72 -10.20 3.03 2.02
N GLY A 73 -10.80 1.85 2.17
CA GLY A 73 -11.69 1.51 3.27
C GLY A 73 -11.02 1.00 4.55
N GLY A 74 -9.69 0.89 4.58
CA GLY A 74 -8.94 0.32 5.72
C GLY A 74 -9.23 -1.17 5.98
N ARG A 75 -9.74 -1.90 4.98
CA ARG A 75 -10.12 -3.32 5.10
C ARG A 75 -8.99 -4.25 4.69
N TRP A 76 -7.89 -4.21 5.44
CA TRP A 76 -6.69 -4.99 5.14
C TRP A 76 -6.94 -6.51 5.12
N GLN A 77 -7.81 -7.05 5.99
CA GLN A 77 -8.11 -8.48 5.98
C GLN A 77 -8.82 -8.89 4.68
N SER A 78 -9.74 -8.06 4.19
CA SER A 78 -10.46 -8.30 2.95
C SER A 78 -9.52 -8.20 1.75
N ALA A 79 -8.61 -7.21 1.74
CA ALA A 79 -7.57 -7.07 0.73
C ALA A 79 -6.66 -8.31 0.66
N LEU A 80 -6.19 -8.81 1.81
CA LEU A 80 -5.37 -10.02 1.89
C LEU A 80 -6.12 -11.28 1.47
N ALA A 81 -7.36 -11.45 1.94
CA ALA A 81 -8.18 -12.60 1.59
C ALA A 81 -8.45 -12.65 0.09
N LEU A 82 -8.76 -11.49 -0.52
CA LEU A 82 -8.98 -11.40 -1.95
C LEU A 82 -7.70 -11.72 -2.73
N LEU A 83 -6.57 -11.10 -2.40
CA LEU A 83 -5.28 -11.37 -3.03
C LEU A 83 -4.88 -12.86 -2.93
N GLY A 84 -5.06 -13.47 -1.75
CA GLY A 84 -4.77 -14.89 -1.54
C GLY A 84 -5.72 -15.84 -2.28
N SER A 85 -6.95 -15.38 -2.61
CA SER A 85 -7.92 -16.16 -3.38
C SER A 85 -7.70 -16.09 -4.90
N MET A 86 -6.96 -15.10 -5.40
CA MET A 86 -6.76 -14.88 -6.85
C MET A 86 -6.25 -16.12 -7.61
N PRO A 87 -5.25 -16.89 -7.10
CA PRO A 87 -4.82 -18.12 -7.77
C PRO A 87 -5.94 -19.16 -7.92
N GLY A 88 -6.82 -19.27 -6.92
CA GLY A 88 -8.00 -20.14 -6.97
C GLY A 88 -9.05 -19.67 -7.99
N LEU A 89 -9.05 -18.38 -8.31
CA LEU A 89 -9.88 -17.78 -9.35
C LEU A 89 -9.23 -17.87 -10.75
N ARG A 90 -8.07 -18.52 -10.89
CA ARG A 90 -7.24 -18.54 -12.11
C ARG A 90 -6.81 -17.14 -12.58
N VAL A 91 -6.75 -16.18 -11.67
CA VAL A 91 -6.25 -14.84 -11.92
C VAL A 91 -4.88 -14.73 -11.22
N PRO A 92 -3.77 -14.53 -11.93
CA PRO A 92 -2.49 -14.37 -11.27
C PRO A 92 -2.48 -13.04 -10.50
N PRO A 93 -2.04 -13.03 -9.23
CA PRO A 93 -1.79 -11.78 -8.52
C PRO A 93 -0.66 -11.02 -9.24
N ASP A 94 -0.76 -9.69 -9.27
CA ASP A 94 0.26 -8.81 -9.83
C ASP A 94 0.78 -7.81 -8.79
N ILE A 95 1.78 -7.03 -9.19
CA ILE A 95 2.39 -6.03 -8.31
C ILE A 95 1.40 -4.96 -7.85
N VAL A 96 0.36 -4.65 -8.64
CA VAL A 96 -0.64 -3.63 -8.30
C VAL A 96 -1.50 -4.12 -7.14
N GLY A 97 -2.03 -5.33 -7.22
CA GLY A 97 -2.80 -5.96 -6.14
C GLY A 97 -1.96 -6.14 -4.88
N CYS A 98 -0.70 -6.56 -5.02
CA CYS A 98 0.24 -6.66 -3.89
C CYS A 98 0.49 -5.30 -3.23
N ASN A 99 0.78 -4.26 -4.02
CA ASN A 99 1.01 -2.89 -3.52
C ASN A 99 -0.19 -2.38 -2.74
N ALA A 100 -1.40 -2.49 -3.30
CA ALA A 100 -2.62 -2.05 -2.63
C ALA A 100 -2.87 -2.80 -1.30
N ALA A 101 -2.62 -4.11 -1.28
CA ALA A 101 -2.75 -4.90 -0.06
C ALA A 101 -1.68 -4.54 1.00
N ILE A 102 -0.42 -4.30 0.63
CA ILE A 102 0.63 -3.83 1.55
C ILE A 102 0.26 -2.43 2.09
N SER A 103 -0.14 -1.51 1.23
CA SER A 103 -0.58 -0.16 1.60
C SER A 103 -1.80 -0.19 2.53
N SER A 104 -2.72 -1.14 2.34
CA SER A 104 -3.87 -1.30 3.25
C SER A 104 -3.43 -1.70 4.65
N CYS A 105 -2.43 -2.58 4.76
CA CYS A 105 -1.84 -2.99 6.04
C CYS A 105 -1.07 -1.81 6.68
N GLU A 106 -0.35 -1.04 5.88
CA GLU A 106 0.39 0.15 6.29
C GLU A 106 -0.54 1.21 6.90
N LYS A 107 -1.65 1.55 6.24
CA LYS A 107 -2.62 2.54 6.74
C LYS A 107 -3.22 2.14 8.09
N GLN A 108 -3.39 0.85 8.32
CA GLN A 108 -3.96 0.30 9.56
C GLN A 108 -2.90 -0.08 10.60
N GLY A 109 -1.61 0.20 10.35
CA GLY A 109 -0.53 -0.08 11.31
C GLY A 109 -0.19 -1.56 11.49
N HIS A 110 -0.67 -2.45 10.61
CA HIS A 110 -0.43 -3.89 10.68
C HIS A 110 0.90 -4.28 10.02
N TRP A 111 2.00 -3.85 10.63
CA TRP A 111 3.36 -4.05 10.12
C TRP A 111 3.72 -5.52 9.85
N ARG A 112 3.27 -6.45 10.71
CA ARG A 112 3.55 -7.89 10.53
C ARG A 112 2.94 -8.43 9.24
N ALA A 113 1.68 -8.09 8.99
CA ALA A 113 0.98 -8.49 7.78
C ALA A 113 1.62 -7.87 6.54
N ALA A 114 1.99 -6.58 6.61
CA ALA A 114 2.70 -5.89 5.54
C ALA A 114 4.05 -6.56 5.19
N LEU A 115 4.84 -6.97 6.19
CA LEU A 115 6.12 -7.65 5.99
C LEU A 115 5.97 -9.06 5.43
N VAL A 116 5.02 -9.84 5.94
CA VAL A 116 4.73 -11.19 5.42
C VAL A 116 4.32 -11.10 3.95
N LEU A 117 3.43 -10.15 3.63
CA LEU A 117 2.98 -9.94 2.27
C LEU A 117 4.14 -9.48 1.36
N PHE A 118 4.93 -8.49 1.81
CA PHE A 118 6.10 -8.04 1.07
C PHE A 118 7.13 -9.16 0.84
N GLY A 119 7.34 -10.06 1.81
CA GLY A 119 8.19 -11.24 1.62
C GLY A 119 7.60 -12.24 0.63
N SER A 120 6.27 -12.42 0.65
CA SER A 120 5.58 -13.36 -0.23
C SER A 120 5.60 -12.96 -1.71
N THR A 121 5.69 -11.65 -2.04
CA THR A 121 5.77 -11.20 -3.45
C THR A 121 6.95 -11.86 -4.17
N SER A 122 8.11 -11.91 -3.52
CA SER A 122 9.32 -12.54 -4.06
C SER A 122 9.14 -14.07 -4.22
N GLY A 123 8.40 -14.72 -3.32
CA GLY A 123 8.11 -16.16 -3.39
C GLY A 123 7.15 -16.55 -4.51
N VAL A 124 6.28 -15.63 -4.94
CA VAL A 124 5.33 -15.82 -6.06
C VAL A 124 5.93 -15.33 -7.39
N GLY A 125 7.20 -14.91 -7.41
CA GLY A 125 7.88 -14.40 -8.61
C GLY A 125 7.47 -12.98 -9.00
N ILE A 126 6.80 -12.24 -8.11
CA ILE A 126 6.43 -10.84 -8.30
C ILE A 126 7.57 -9.97 -7.76
N ALA A 127 8.23 -9.24 -8.65
CA ALA A 127 9.28 -8.31 -8.26
C ALA A 127 8.68 -7.12 -7.51
N ALA A 128 8.97 -7.03 -6.20
CA ALA A 128 8.61 -5.87 -5.40
C ALA A 128 9.24 -4.59 -5.96
N ASP A 129 8.43 -3.56 -6.15
CA ASP A 129 8.85 -2.26 -6.65
C ASP A 129 9.09 -1.24 -5.51
N PHE A 130 9.31 0.02 -5.88
CA PHE A 130 9.50 1.10 -4.93
C PHE A 130 8.24 1.37 -4.08
N ILE A 131 7.04 1.13 -4.60
CA ILE A 131 5.76 1.33 -3.89
C ILE A 131 5.64 0.28 -2.79
N SER A 132 5.84 -1.00 -3.12
CA SER A 132 5.89 -2.13 -2.19
C SER A 132 6.88 -1.87 -1.05
N CYS A 133 8.11 -1.45 -1.38
CA CYS A 133 9.15 -1.20 -0.38
C CYS A 133 8.79 -0.03 0.53
N ASN A 134 8.32 1.08 -0.04
CA ASN A 134 7.93 2.27 0.73
C ASN A 134 6.76 1.97 1.67
N ALA A 135 5.74 1.26 1.20
CA ALA A 135 4.62 0.85 2.02
C ALA A 135 5.06 -0.10 3.15
N ALA A 136 5.97 -1.03 2.89
CA ALA A 136 6.51 -1.91 3.93
C ALA A 136 7.36 -1.17 4.99
N ILE A 137 8.21 -0.22 4.57
CA ILE A 137 9.01 0.64 5.46
C ILE A 137 8.09 1.52 6.31
N SER A 138 7.09 2.17 5.69
CA SER A 138 6.08 2.99 6.38
C SER A 138 5.26 2.17 7.38
N ALA A 139 4.89 0.93 7.02
CA ALA A 139 4.19 0.03 7.92
C ALA A 139 5.07 -0.30 9.15
N CYS A 140 6.36 -0.55 8.95
CA CYS A 140 7.32 -0.74 10.05
C CYS A 140 7.47 0.51 10.92
N GLN A 141 7.50 1.71 10.31
CA GLN A 141 7.53 2.99 11.02
C GLN A 141 6.30 3.16 11.92
N LYS A 142 5.09 2.93 11.40
CA LYS A 142 3.84 2.97 12.17
C LYS A 142 3.76 1.89 13.24
N GLY A 143 4.40 0.74 13.00
CA GLY A 143 4.52 -0.37 13.95
C GLY A 143 5.66 -0.24 14.96
N PHE A 144 6.43 0.86 14.92
CA PHE A 144 7.61 1.11 15.75
C PHE A 144 8.69 0.03 15.65
N GLN A 145 8.81 -0.58 14.48
CA GLN A 145 9.78 -1.62 14.17
C GLN A 145 10.98 -1.04 13.44
N TRP A 146 11.78 -0.22 14.14
CA TRP A 146 12.94 0.46 13.56
C TRP A 146 13.94 -0.50 12.89
N ARG A 147 14.19 -1.67 13.49
CA ARG A 147 15.11 -2.68 12.93
C ARG A 147 14.65 -3.18 11.56
N HIS A 148 13.36 -3.50 11.42
CA HIS A 148 12.79 -3.96 10.16
C HIS A 148 12.74 -2.82 9.14
N SER A 149 12.43 -1.60 9.58
CA SER A 149 12.43 -0.40 8.74
C SER A 149 13.81 -0.15 8.11
N LEU A 150 14.86 -0.10 8.94
CA LEU A 150 16.24 0.11 8.47
C LEU A 150 16.75 -1.06 7.61
N ALA A 151 16.42 -2.30 7.97
CA ALA A 151 16.81 -3.47 7.19
C ALA A 151 16.19 -3.46 5.79
N LEU A 152 14.90 -3.11 5.69
CA LEU A 152 14.23 -2.96 4.40
C LEU A 152 14.82 -1.81 3.58
N PHE A 153 15.03 -0.65 4.21
CA PHE A 153 15.65 0.50 3.57
C PHE A 153 17.03 0.15 2.99
N GLY A 154 17.89 -0.47 3.80
CA GLY A 154 19.23 -0.91 3.37
C GLY A 154 19.22 -2.01 2.30
N SER A 155 18.09 -2.71 2.13
CA SER A 155 17.92 -3.71 1.08
C SER A 155 17.50 -3.13 -0.27
N MET A 156 17.02 -1.88 -0.33
CA MET A 156 16.54 -1.26 -1.58
C MET A 156 17.62 -1.24 -2.70
N PRO A 157 18.88 -0.83 -2.45
CA PRO A 157 19.91 -0.82 -3.50
C PRO A 157 20.22 -2.23 -4.03
N ARG A 158 20.18 -3.25 -3.17
CA ARG A 158 20.39 -4.65 -3.58
C ARG A 158 19.27 -5.17 -4.48
N ARG A 159 18.11 -4.52 -4.45
CA ARG A 159 16.95 -4.80 -5.31
C ARG A 159 16.93 -3.91 -6.56
N GLY A 160 17.95 -3.08 -6.78
CA GLY A 160 17.99 -2.11 -7.88
C GLY A 160 17.04 -0.93 -7.68
N LEU A 161 16.59 -0.69 -6.45
CA LEU A 161 15.67 0.40 -6.12
C LEU A 161 16.44 1.55 -5.47
N SER A 162 16.20 2.77 -5.96
CA SER A 162 16.74 3.99 -5.36
C SER A 162 15.86 4.45 -4.20
N PRO A 163 16.44 4.70 -3.00
CA PRO A 163 15.69 5.29 -1.90
C PRO A 163 15.04 6.62 -2.29
N THR A 164 13.84 6.86 -1.77
CA THR A 164 13.09 8.12 -1.98
C THR A 164 13.04 8.92 -0.69
N ILE A 165 12.61 10.19 -0.79
CA ILE A 165 12.36 11.04 0.40
C ILE A 165 11.44 10.30 1.39
N ASN A 166 10.36 9.68 0.88
CA ASN A 166 9.42 8.91 1.71
C ASN A 166 10.09 7.72 2.41
N SER A 167 10.98 6.99 1.72
CA SER A 167 11.71 5.86 2.29
C SER A 167 12.64 6.32 3.42
N CYS A 168 13.39 7.41 3.18
CA CYS A 168 14.33 7.97 4.15
C CYS A 168 13.59 8.53 5.37
N SER A 169 12.55 9.32 5.13
CA SER A 169 11.74 9.96 6.17
C SER A 169 11.07 8.90 7.07
N ALA A 170 10.46 7.86 6.48
CA ALA A 170 9.88 6.75 7.23
C ALA A 170 10.94 5.95 8.02
N ALA A 171 12.12 5.73 7.47
CA ALA A 171 13.22 5.05 8.17
C ALA A 171 13.73 5.88 9.37
N ILE A 172 13.88 7.20 9.21
CA ILE A 172 14.28 8.12 10.29
C ILE A 172 13.20 8.20 11.37
N SER A 173 11.93 8.39 10.98
CA SER A 173 10.80 8.43 11.92
C SER A 173 10.63 7.13 12.70
N ALA A 174 10.95 5.97 12.11
CA ALA A 174 10.91 4.71 12.83
C ALA A 174 11.92 4.66 14.01
N CYS A 175 13.02 5.40 13.91
CA CYS A 175 14.09 5.46 14.92
C CYS A 175 13.73 6.31 16.16
N GLU A 176 12.72 7.19 16.04
CA GLU A 176 12.38 8.20 17.06
C GLU A 176 11.93 7.59 18.40
N ARG A 177 11.10 6.56 18.36
CA ARG A 177 10.52 5.97 19.58
C ARG A 177 11.49 5.07 20.36
N HIS A 178 12.61 4.67 19.75
CA HIS A 178 13.60 3.77 20.38
C HIS A 178 14.96 4.46 20.59
N TRP A 179 14.98 5.79 20.54
CA TRP A 179 16.16 6.62 20.79
C TRP A 179 17.37 6.24 19.92
N GLN A 180 17.11 5.75 18.71
CA GLN A 180 18.15 5.38 17.76
C GLN A 180 18.65 6.62 16.99
N TRP A 181 19.09 7.63 17.74
CA TRP A 181 19.49 8.93 17.21
C TRP A 181 20.70 8.83 16.27
N ARG A 182 21.63 7.91 16.54
CA ARG A 182 22.80 7.67 15.67
C ARG A 182 22.37 7.24 14.27
N ALA A 183 21.55 6.19 14.19
CA ALA A 183 21.04 5.69 12.92
C ALA A 183 20.20 6.75 12.19
N ALA A 184 19.39 7.53 12.92
CA ALA A 184 18.60 8.62 12.36
C ALA A 184 19.48 9.73 11.75
N LEU A 185 20.52 10.18 12.47
CA LEU A 185 21.45 11.20 11.99
C LEU A 185 22.31 10.70 10.83
N GLU A 186 22.86 9.49 10.94
CA GLU A 186 23.64 8.87 9.87
C GLU A 186 22.81 8.79 8.58
N LEU A 187 21.54 8.38 8.69
CA LEU A 187 20.64 8.35 7.54
C LEU A 187 20.41 9.75 6.97
N LEU A 188 20.10 10.74 7.81
CA LEU A 188 19.84 12.12 7.42
C LEU A 188 21.05 12.74 6.69
N VAL A 189 22.26 12.55 7.22
CA VAL A 189 23.53 13.02 6.65
C VAL A 189 23.86 12.29 5.35
N SER A 190 23.43 11.03 5.20
CA SER A 190 23.63 10.26 3.97
C SER A 190 22.65 10.62 2.83
N MET A 191 21.54 11.34 3.12
CA MET A 191 20.51 11.67 2.11
C MET A 191 21.06 12.45 0.89
N PRO A 192 21.92 13.48 1.05
CA PRO A 192 22.53 14.17 -0.09
C PRO A 192 23.37 13.25 -0.97
N ASN A 193 24.09 12.28 -0.38
CA ASN A 193 24.87 11.30 -1.13
C ASN A 193 23.98 10.35 -1.95
N MET A 194 22.75 10.13 -1.49
CA MET A 194 21.71 9.39 -2.21
C MET A 194 20.96 10.26 -3.24
N ARG A 195 21.34 11.53 -3.42
CA ARG A 195 20.63 12.54 -4.25
C ARG A 195 19.18 12.78 -3.80
N VAL A 196 18.91 12.62 -2.51
CA VAL A 196 17.61 12.85 -1.89
C VAL A 196 17.74 14.06 -0.95
N ALA A 197 16.92 15.09 -1.13
CA ALA A 197 16.89 16.21 -0.22
C ALA A 197 16.10 15.82 1.06
N PRO A 198 16.64 16.06 2.27
CA PRO A 198 15.88 15.91 3.50
C PRO A 198 14.61 16.77 3.47
N ASP A 199 13.48 16.20 3.88
CA ASP A 199 12.25 16.95 4.09
C ASP A 199 12.11 17.37 5.56
N VAL A 200 11.19 18.31 5.80
CA VAL A 200 10.91 18.83 7.15
C VAL A 200 10.51 17.69 8.10
N ILE A 201 9.83 16.66 7.59
CA ILE A 201 9.40 15.50 8.38
C ILE A 201 10.63 14.70 8.86
N GLY A 202 11.57 14.38 7.98
CA GLY A 202 12.80 13.67 8.30
C GLY A 202 13.68 14.45 9.26
N CYS A 203 13.83 15.76 9.04
CA CYS A 203 14.59 16.64 9.94
C CYS A 203 13.96 16.71 11.34
N ASN A 204 12.65 16.93 11.43
CA ASN A 204 11.94 16.99 12.72
C ASN A 204 12.03 15.66 13.47
N ALA A 205 11.91 14.54 12.76
CA ALA A 205 12.07 13.21 13.36
C ALA A 205 13.50 13.01 13.89
N ALA A 206 14.53 13.40 13.13
CA ALA A 206 15.92 13.33 13.58
C ALA A 206 16.17 14.21 14.82
N ILE A 207 15.70 15.46 14.82
CA ILE A 207 15.80 16.36 15.98
C ILE A 207 15.12 15.76 17.20
N GLY A 208 13.89 15.23 17.04
CA GLY A 208 13.16 14.55 18.11
C GLY A 208 13.90 13.31 18.66
N THR A 209 14.61 12.57 17.81
CA THR A 209 15.45 11.45 18.27
C THR A 209 16.64 11.94 19.13
N CYS A 210 17.26 13.06 18.75
CA CYS A 210 18.43 13.63 19.43
C CYS A 210 18.06 14.29 20.77
N GLU A 211 16.93 14.97 20.83
CA GLU A 211 16.38 15.53 22.07
C GLU A 211 16.14 14.42 23.10
N LYS A 212 15.42 13.36 22.70
CA LYS A 212 15.13 12.22 23.56
C LYS A 212 16.37 11.39 23.90
N GLY A 213 17.40 11.43 23.05
CA GLY A 213 18.71 10.81 23.30
C GLY A 213 19.66 11.64 24.17
N GLY A 214 19.27 12.87 24.57
CA GLY A 214 20.12 13.79 25.34
C GLY A 214 21.28 14.40 24.55
N GLN A 215 21.29 14.27 23.22
CA GLN A 215 22.40 14.62 22.32
C GLN A 215 22.07 15.85 21.46
N TRP A 216 21.55 16.92 22.08
CA TRP A 216 21.11 18.15 21.39
C TRP A 216 22.21 18.85 20.58
N ARG A 217 23.48 18.71 20.99
CA ARG A 217 24.63 19.32 20.29
C ARG A 217 24.83 18.79 18.87
N HIS A 218 24.48 17.53 18.63
CA HIS A 218 24.60 16.90 17.30
C HIS A 218 23.42 17.20 16.38
N ALA A 219 22.31 17.74 16.91
CA ALA A 219 21.14 18.11 16.10
C ALA A 219 21.25 19.53 15.50
N LEU A 220 22.17 20.35 16.00
CA LEU A 220 22.35 21.76 15.63
C LEU A 220 23.61 22.02 14.76
N SER A 221 24.41 20.98 14.51
CA SER A 221 25.62 21.02 13.67
C SER A 221 25.32 20.54 12.26
#